data_AF-A0A841RDG2-F1
#
_entry.id   AF-A0A841RDG2-F1
#
_cell.length_a   1.000
_cell.length_b   1.000
_cell.length_c   1.000
_cell.angle_alpha   90.00
_cell.angle_beta   90.00
_cell.angle_gamma   90.00
#
_symmetry.space_group_name_H-M   'P 1'
#
loop_
_entity.id
_entity.type
_entity.pdbx_description
1 polymer ?
#
loop_
_entity_poly.entity_id
_entity_poly.type
_entity_poly.pdbx_seq_one_letter_code
_entity_poly.pdbx_strand_id
1 'polypeptide(L)'
;MKTLSTSNLIEITYLLEMGNRITAVEAKPGAYDVTELFITLEGEMVELDHKNFLIGSIMPVSMIPKTMEAISNQIWKDQETAL
;
A
#
# COMPACT_ATOMS: atom_id res chain seq x y z
N MET A 1 -1.60 16.96 5.05
CA MET A 1 -1.44 15.51 4.89
C MET A 1 -2.77 14.83 5.11
N LYS A 2 -3.06 13.80 4.32
CA LYS A 2 -4.24 12.93 4.50
C LYS A 2 -3.77 11.49 4.61
N THR A 3 -4.53 10.69 5.36
CA THR A 3 -4.31 9.27 5.53
C THR A 3 -5.32 8.49 4.71
N LEU A 4 -4.88 7.37 4.12
CA LEU A 4 -5.72 6.42 3.41
C LEU A 4 -5.33 5.00 3.83
N SER A 5 -6.33 4.15 4.04
CA SER A 5 -6.11 2.72 4.32
C SER A 5 -6.78 1.87 3.24
N THR A 6 -6.03 0.94 2.65
CA THR A 6 -6.52 0.05 1.59
C THR A 6 -5.81 -1.31 1.65
N SER A 7 -6.47 -2.37 1.21
CA SER A 7 -5.88 -3.70 0.96
C SER A 7 -5.55 -3.93 -0.52
N ASN A 8 -5.78 -2.93 -1.37
CA ASN A 8 -5.55 -3.03 -2.80
C ASN A 8 -4.08 -2.74 -3.16
N LEU A 9 -3.33 -3.79 -3.48
CA LEU A 9 -1.90 -3.71 -3.80
C LEU A 9 -1.59 -2.77 -4.99
N ILE A 10 -2.50 -2.65 -5.94
CA ILE A 10 -2.36 -1.79 -7.13
C ILE A 10 -2.43 -0.32 -6.69
N GLU A 11 -3.41 0.01 -5.85
CA GLU A 11 -3.59 1.35 -5.28
C GLU A 11 -2.40 1.74 -4.39
N ILE A 12 -1.93 0.82 -3.55
CA ILE A 12 -0.76 1.03 -2.68
C ILE A 12 0.47 1.36 -3.53
N THR A 13 0.72 0.57 -4.58
CA THR A 13 1.88 0.78 -5.46
C THR A 13 1.85 2.15 -6.12
N TYR A 14 0.70 2.54 -6.66
CA TYR A 14 0.53 3.87 -7.27
C TYR A 14 0.77 5.00 -6.26
N LEU A 15 0.20 4.92 -5.07
CA LEU A 15 0.34 5.96 -4.06
C LEU A 15 1.79 6.09 -3.55
N LEU A 16 2.51 4.96 -3.42
CA LEU A 16 3.94 4.96 -3.11
C LEU A 16 4.76 5.67 -4.19
N GLU A 17 4.45 5.46 -5.48
CA GLU A 17 5.12 6.19 -6.57
C GLU A 17 4.86 7.69 -6.51
N MET A 18 3.68 8.10 -6.05
CA MET A 18 3.33 9.51 -5.85
C MET A 18 3.95 10.12 -4.56
N GLY A 19 4.80 9.36 -3.85
CA GLY A 19 5.53 9.84 -2.67
C GLY A 19 4.79 9.68 -1.34
N ASN A 20 3.66 8.95 -1.32
CA ASN A 20 3.04 8.55 -0.06
C ASN A 20 3.95 7.56 0.68
N ARG A 21 3.80 7.50 2.00
CA ARG A 21 4.62 6.65 2.88
C ARG A 21 3.72 5.69 3.63
N ILE A 22 4.13 4.43 3.74
CA ILE A 22 3.44 3.47 4.62
C ILE A 22 3.71 3.87 6.06
N THR A 23 2.66 3.96 6.87
CA THR A 23 2.74 4.29 8.30
C THR A 23 2.27 3.14 9.19
N ALA A 24 1.48 2.20 8.66
CA ALA A 24 1.06 1.01 9.39
C ALA A 24 0.69 -0.13 8.44
N VAL A 25 0.92 -1.36 8.89
CA VAL A 25 0.51 -2.60 8.21
C VAL A 25 -0.25 -3.47 9.21
N GLU A 26 -1.53 -3.73 8.92
CA GLU A 26 -2.40 -4.50 9.80
C GLU A 26 -2.89 -5.77 9.11
N ALA A 27 -2.73 -6.92 9.75
CA ALA A 27 -3.37 -8.16 9.30
C ALA A 27 -4.82 -8.20 9.83
N LYS A 28 -5.79 -8.31 8.92
CA LYS A 28 -7.22 -8.41 9.25
C LYS A 28 -7.81 -9.69 8.64
N PRO A 29 -8.79 -10.32 9.30
CA PRO A 29 -9.56 -11.38 8.67
C PRO A 29 -10.27 -10.86 7.42
N GLY A 30 -9.99 -11.45 6.27
CA GLY A 30 -10.65 -11.16 5.01
C GLY A 30 -11.77 -12.16 4.71
N ALA A 31 -12.24 -12.16 3.46
CA ALA A 31 -13.22 -13.13 3.00
C ALA A 31 -12.60 -14.53 2.82
N TYR A 32 -13.40 -15.58 3.00
CA TYR A 32 -13.01 -16.97 2.74
C TYR A 32 -11.80 -17.47 3.55
N ASP A 33 -11.70 -17.06 4.82
CA ASP A 33 -10.61 -17.43 5.74
C ASP A 33 -9.21 -17.01 5.24
N VAL A 34 -9.14 -16.03 4.32
CA VAL A 34 -7.90 -15.43 3.87
C VAL A 34 -7.60 -14.22 4.74
N THR A 35 -6.41 -14.17 5.34
CA THR A 35 -5.93 -12.95 6.01
C THR A 35 -5.56 -11.90 4.97
N GLU A 36 -6.14 -10.71 5.09
CA GLU A 36 -5.82 -9.55 4.27
C GLU A 36 -4.86 -8.61 5.00
N LEU A 37 -3.96 -7.99 4.25
CA LEU A 37 -3.12 -6.91 4.78
C LEU A 37 -3.77 -5.57 4.43
N PHE A 38 -4.12 -4.80 5.46
CA PHE A 38 -4.54 -3.42 5.35
C PHE A 38 -3.34 -2.51 5.55
N ILE A 39 -3.04 -1.70 4.54
CA ILE A 39 -1.90 -0.78 4.53
C ILE A 39 -2.42 0.63 4.71
N THR A 40 -1.91 1.34 5.71
CA THR A 40 -2.18 2.77 5.91
C THR A 40 -1.04 3.59 5.34
N LEU A 41 -1.39 4.56 4.50
CA LEU A 41 -0.49 5.45 3.79
C LEU A 41 -0.75 6.89 4.22
N GLU A 42 0.30 7.68 4.34
CA GLU A 42 0.23 9.12 4.59
C GLU A 42 1.00 9.90 3.51
N GLY A 43 0.36 10.95 2.98
CA GLY A 43 0.96 11.82 1.98
C GLY A 43 0.02 12.93 1.49
N GLU A 44 0.37 13.50 0.34
CA GLU A 44 -0.53 14.39 -0.38
C GLU A 44 -1.63 13.55 -1.05
N MET A 45 -2.88 14.03 -0.94
CA MET A 45 -3.98 13.36 -1.63
C MET A 45 -3.85 13.65 -3.12
N VAL A 46 -3.40 12.65 -3.86
CA VAL A 46 -3.56 12.60 -5.29
C VAL A 46 -4.97 12.08 -5.54
N GLU A 47 -5.80 12.87 -6.23
CA GLU A 47 -7.10 12.40 -6.67
C GLU A 47 -6.85 11.20 -7.57
N LEU A 48 -7.27 10.01 -7.12
CA LEU A 48 -6.98 8.78 -7.83
C LEU A 48 -7.78 8.82 -9.14
N ASP A 49 -7.10 9.17 -10.23
CA ASP A 49 -7.70 9.14 -11.55
C ASP A 49 -7.89 7.69 -11.97
N HIS A 50 -8.97 7.08 -11.48
CA HIS A 50 -9.34 5.69 -11.71
C HIS A 50 -9.43 5.36 -13.22
N LYS A 51 -9.71 6.36 -14.06
CA LYS A 51 -9.82 6.21 -15.50
C LYS A 51 -8.45 6.06 -16.15
N ASN A 52 -7.47 6.89 -15.78
CA ASN A 52 -6.08 6.72 -16.20
C ASN A 52 -5.39 5.53 -15.51
N PHE A 53 -5.79 5.21 -14.29
CA PHE A 53 -5.31 4.09 -13.49
C PHE A 53 -5.68 2.73 -14.09
N LEU A 54 -6.87 2.55 -14.67
CA LEU A 54 -7.29 1.29 -15.29
C LEU A 54 -7.00 1.19 -16.80
N ILE A 55 -6.94 2.32 -17.50
CA ILE A 55 -6.70 2.36 -18.96
C ILE A 55 -5.19 2.51 -19.27
N GLY A 56 -4.42 3.12 -18.36
CA GLY A 56 -2.98 3.30 -18.47
C GLY A 56 -2.15 2.30 -17.66
N SER A 57 -2.76 1.30 -17.01
CA SER A 57 -2.09 0.27 -16.20
C SER A 57 -1.30 -0.72 -17.05
N ILE A 58 -0.28 -0.25 -17.76
CA ILE A 58 1.00 -0.94 -17.69
C ILE A 58 1.65 -0.38 -16.43
N MET A 59 1.10 -0.70 -15.25
CA MET A 59 1.92 -0.56 -14.06
C MET A 59 3.01 -1.61 -14.26
N PRO A 60 4.27 -1.21 -14.48
CA PRO A 60 5.26 -2.20 -14.87
C PRO A 60 5.39 -3.16 -13.69
N VAL A 61 5.21 -4.46 -13.95
CA VAL A 61 5.24 -5.54 -12.95
C VAL A 61 6.49 -5.42 -12.05
N SER A 62 7.55 -4.79 -12.54
CA SER A 62 8.76 -4.41 -11.81
C SER A 62 8.54 -3.56 -10.55
N MET A 63 7.39 -2.90 -10.38
CA MET A 63 7.11 -2.07 -9.20
C MET A 63 6.49 -2.86 -8.03
N ILE A 64 5.83 -3.99 -8.31
CA ILE A 64 5.27 -4.87 -7.28
C ILE A 64 6.35 -5.34 -6.29
N PRO A 65 7.55 -5.80 -6.72
CA PRO A 65 8.63 -6.14 -5.79
C PRO A 65 9.01 -5.01 -4.82
N LYS A 66 9.09 -3.77 -5.31
CA LYS A 66 9.42 -2.61 -4.46
C LYS A 66 8.31 -2.30 -3.46
N THR A 67 7.05 -2.44 -3.86
CA THR A 67 5.92 -2.30 -2.94
C THR A 67 5.97 -3.36 -1.84
N MET A 68 6.24 -4.62 -2.20
CA MET A 68 6.37 -5.70 -1.23
C MET A 68 7.56 -5.48 -0.27
N GLU A 69 8.68 -4.96 -0.78
CA GLU A 69 9.83 -4.57 0.04
C GLU A 69 9.47 -3.46 1.04
N ALA A 70 8.73 -2.43 0.60
CA ALA A 70 8.28 -1.35 1.47
C ALA A 70 7.33 -1.84 2.57
N ILE A 71 6.40 -2.73 2.24
CA ILE A 71 5.49 -3.36 3.21
C ILE A 71 6.28 -4.19 4.22
N SER A 72 7.19 -5.05 3.75
CA SER A 72 8.05 -5.87 4.60
C SER A 72 8.85 -5.01 5.57
N ASN A 73 9.52 -3.97 5.07
CA ASN A 73 10.31 -3.05 5.90
C ASN A 73 9.47 -2.36 6.97
N GLN A 74 8.21 -2.03 6.69
CA GLN A 74 7.33 -1.47 7.71
C GLN A 74 6.97 -2.50 8.78
N ILE A 75 6.64 -3.73 8.40
CA ILE A 75 6.35 -4.82 9.35
C ILE A 75 7.53 -5.05 10.31
N TRP A 76 8.75 -5.06 9.78
CA TRP A 76 9.96 -5.21 10.61
C TRP A 76 10.12 -4.07 11.61
N LYS A 77 9.91 -2.81 11.20
CA LYS A 77 9.95 -1.65 12.09
C LYS A 77 8.90 -1.71 13.20
N ASP A 78 7.69 -2.14 12.85
CA ASP A 78 6.58 -2.25 13.80
C ASP A 78 6.91 -3.32 14.87
N GLN A 79 7.59 -4.41 14.48
CA GLN A 79 8.08 -5.44 15.41
C GLN A 79 9.22 -4.95 16.31
N GLU A 80 10.19 -4.20 15.77
CA GLU A 80 11.28 -3.62 16.55
C GLU A 80 10.78 -2.61 17.61
N THR A 81 9.71 -1.88 17.30
CA THR A 81 9.13 -0.87 18.20
C THR A 81 8.25 -1.49 19.30
N ALA A 82 7.77 -2.72 19.09
CA ALA A 82 6.95 -3.46 20.06
C ALA A 82 7.75 -4.18 21.16
N LEU A 83 9.10 -4.17 21.07
CA LEU A 83 10.04 -4.75 22.03
C LEU A 83 10.60 -3.68 22.99
#